data_AF-A0A402CDJ5-F1
#
_entry.id   AF-A0A402CDJ5-F1
#
_cell.length_a   1.000
_cell.length_b   1.000
_cell.length_c   1.000
_cell.angle_alpha   90.00
_cell.angle_beta   90.00
_cell.angle_gamma   90.00
#
_symmetry.space_group_name_H-M   'P 1'
#
loop_
_entity.id
_entity.type
_entity.pdbx_description
1 polymer ?
#
loop_
_entity_poly.entity_id
_entity_poly.type
_entity_poly.pdbx_seq_one_letter_code
_entity_poly.pdbx_strand_id
1 'polypeptide(L)'
;MALASIAGATFPLLAACTQDASSTDGTESAAPSASSEQPTAEPAINGVDANQYASSDPTGDAYGFVTPSGKWLCAIIPAMKLAGCTSHPTAGPLGVPGTPQIASPDGGAPAEANLIAVEAGKEPNFQNWNQALFPGNANVLPYDTTLAIDGFSCNVQFSGVSCREDATDKGFTVATSGYKFEFTPLPMSIPSAGPPPIAPTAAPLPQQAHGSNQCGPVTYPETGKPATVVIVKGTLRCDEAHTMLTKYFTGRDKSEPEYSFDGWECRLAGDPESAQIGYTINCTDDNGNTVVAQP
;
A
#
# COMPACT_ATOMS: atom_id res chain seq x y z
N MET A 1 -16.15 11.96 68.75
CA MET A 1 -16.66 13.32 68.45
C MET A 1 -17.04 13.31 66.97
N ALA A 2 -18.31 13.05 66.65
CA ALA A 2 -19.36 14.04 66.37
C ALA A 2 -19.17 14.66 64.95
N LEU A 3 -19.94 14.21 63.93
CA LEU A 3 -21.23 14.77 63.42
C LEU A 3 -21.00 15.98 62.48
N ALA A 4 -21.65 16.24 61.33
CA ALA A 4 -22.87 15.76 60.62
C ALA A 4 -22.83 16.35 59.16
N SER A 5 -23.26 15.65 58.10
CA SER A 5 -24.59 15.58 57.43
C SER A 5 -25.12 16.83 56.69
N ILE A 6 -25.43 16.70 55.38
CA ILE A 6 -26.55 17.33 54.62
C ILE A 6 -26.81 16.44 53.37
N ALA A 7 -27.84 15.57 53.30
CA ALA A 7 -29.22 15.74 52.77
C ALA A 7 -29.28 16.41 51.37
N GLY A 8 -29.93 15.94 50.30
CA GLY A 8 -30.93 14.88 50.07
C GLY A 8 -32.01 15.43 49.11
N ALA A 9 -32.34 14.74 48.01
CA ALA A 9 -33.62 14.92 47.30
C ALA A 9 -33.86 13.75 46.32
N THR A 10 -34.73 12.84 46.74
CA THR A 10 -35.28 11.71 45.98
C THR A 10 -36.68 12.09 45.51
N PHE A 11 -37.01 11.92 44.23
CA PHE A 11 -38.39 12.06 43.74
C PHE A 11 -39.02 10.68 43.46
N PRO A 12 -40.31 10.48 43.80
CA PRO A 12 -40.96 9.18 43.77
C PRO A 12 -41.60 8.85 42.41
N LEU A 13 -41.71 7.54 42.16
CA LEU A 13 -42.54 6.89 41.15
C LEU A 13 -44.04 6.99 41.52
N LEU A 14 -44.88 7.28 40.53
CA LEU A 14 -46.32 6.98 40.55
C LEU A 14 -46.67 6.23 39.25
N ALA A 15 -47.32 5.08 39.40
CA ALA A 15 -47.83 4.23 38.33
C ALA A 15 -49.37 4.20 38.35
N ALA A 16 -49.93 3.67 37.25
CA ALA A 16 -51.31 3.23 36.99
C ALA A 16 -52.32 4.33 36.60
N CYS A 17 -53.26 4.16 35.67
CA CYS A 17 -53.62 3.17 34.64
C CYS A 17 -54.69 3.88 33.77
N THR A 18 -54.91 3.46 32.52
CA THR A 18 -56.21 2.98 31.97
C THR A 18 -56.12 2.95 30.44
N GLN A 19 -56.64 1.86 29.89
CA GLN A 19 -56.65 1.47 28.49
C GLN A 19 -57.91 2.05 27.85
N ASP A 20 -57.80 2.66 26.68
CA ASP A 20 -58.95 2.89 25.81
C ASP A 20 -58.58 2.43 24.39
N ALA A 21 -59.27 1.38 23.96
CA ALA A 21 -59.25 0.90 22.60
C ALA A 21 -60.43 1.55 21.88
N SER A 22 -60.16 2.33 20.85
CA SER A 22 -61.16 2.70 19.85
C SER A 22 -60.49 2.89 18.51
N SER A 23 -60.72 1.94 17.61
CA SER A 23 -60.40 2.02 16.19
C SER A 23 -61.21 3.14 15.54
N THR A 24 -60.58 3.98 14.73
CA THR A 24 -61.23 4.64 13.58
C THR A 24 -60.18 4.89 12.50
N ASP A 25 -60.54 4.44 11.31
CA ASP A 25 -59.88 4.53 10.02
C ASP A 25 -59.61 5.99 9.60
N GLY A 26 -58.44 6.25 9.00
CA GLY A 26 -58.04 7.58 8.56
C GLY A 26 -56.72 7.55 7.81
N THR A 27 -56.81 7.36 6.50
CA THR A 27 -55.73 7.46 5.51
C THR A 27 -54.99 8.80 5.59
N GLU A 28 -53.66 8.81 5.80
CA GLU A 28 -52.75 9.71 5.06
C GLU A 28 -51.25 9.38 5.25
N SER A 29 -50.53 9.42 4.13
CA SER A 29 -49.09 9.66 3.97
C SER A 29 -48.10 8.72 4.67
N ALA A 30 -47.79 7.62 4.00
CA ALA A 30 -46.46 7.03 4.09
C ALA A 30 -45.44 8.05 3.54
N ALA A 31 -44.68 8.67 4.44
CA ALA A 31 -43.46 9.39 4.06
C ALA A 31 -42.52 8.39 3.37
N PRO A 32 -41.94 8.70 2.20
CA PRO A 32 -40.96 7.81 1.59
C PRO A 32 -39.77 7.69 2.54
N SER A 33 -39.50 6.46 3.00
CA SER A 33 -38.20 6.11 3.55
C SER A 33 -37.16 6.49 2.51
N ALA A 34 -36.41 7.56 2.78
CA ALA A 34 -35.18 7.83 2.07
C ALA A 34 -34.21 6.69 2.42
N SER A 35 -34.22 5.66 1.59
CA SER A 35 -33.16 4.69 1.52
C SER A 35 -31.91 5.50 1.17
N SER A 36 -31.07 5.76 2.18
CA SER A 36 -29.73 6.29 1.93
C SER A 36 -29.00 5.18 1.19
N GLU A 37 -28.99 5.27 -0.13
CA GLU A 37 -28.17 4.44 -0.99
C GLU A 37 -26.72 4.76 -0.60
N GLN A 38 -26.15 3.88 0.24
CA GLN A 38 -24.74 3.96 0.59
C GLN A 38 -23.97 3.99 -0.73
N PRO A 39 -23.06 4.97 -0.94
CA PRO A 39 -22.27 5.00 -2.15
C PRO A 39 -21.59 3.64 -2.27
N THR A 40 -21.90 2.95 -3.37
CA THR A 40 -21.27 1.68 -3.72
C THR A 40 -19.79 1.99 -3.82
N ALA A 41 -18.99 1.43 -2.90
CA ALA A 41 -17.54 1.55 -2.95
C ALA A 41 -17.10 1.14 -4.36
N GLU A 42 -16.45 2.05 -5.08
CA GLU A 42 -15.94 1.74 -6.40
C GLU A 42 -15.01 0.53 -6.28
N PRO A 43 -15.14 -0.48 -7.16
CA PRO A 43 -14.30 -1.65 -7.10
C PRO A 43 -12.84 -1.21 -7.21
N ALA A 44 -12.02 -1.64 -6.26
CA ALA A 44 -10.60 -1.36 -6.26
C ALA A 44 -9.97 -1.83 -7.59
N ILE A 45 -9.27 -0.93 -8.27
CA ILE A 45 -8.56 -1.24 -9.51
C ILE A 45 -7.49 -2.30 -9.19
N ASN A 46 -7.49 -3.39 -9.95
CA ASN A 46 -6.64 -4.57 -9.74
C ASN A 46 -6.72 -5.13 -8.31
N GLY A 47 -7.95 -5.24 -7.79
CA GLY A 47 -8.23 -5.80 -6.46
C GLY A 47 -7.78 -7.26 -6.31
N VAL A 48 -7.14 -7.58 -5.19
CA VAL A 48 -6.83 -8.96 -4.78
C VAL A 48 -7.91 -9.51 -3.84
N ASP A 49 -7.95 -10.84 -3.66
CA ASP A 49 -8.80 -11.45 -2.64
C ASP A 49 -8.24 -11.16 -1.23
N ALA A 50 -9.00 -10.43 -0.42
CA ALA A 50 -8.56 -10.00 0.90
C ALA A 50 -8.30 -11.16 1.87
N ASN A 51 -9.00 -12.29 1.73
CA ASN A 51 -8.83 -13.42 2.65
C ASN A 51 -7.42 -14.04 2.55
N GLN A 52 -6.75 -13.87 1.42
CA GLN A 52 -5.34 -14.28 1.27
C GLN A 52 -4.38 -13.44 2.11
N TYR A 53 -4.81 -12.29 2.63
CA TYR A 53 -4.00 -11.37 3.43
C TYR A 53 -4.46 -11.32 4.89
N ALA A 54 -5.45 -12.11 5.26
CA ALA A 54 -5.95 -12.16 6.63
C ALA A 54 -4.92 -12.72 7.61
N SER A 55 -4.88 -12.13 8.79
CA SER A 55 -4.15 -12.63 9.95
C SER A 55 -4.61 -14.05 10.29
N SER A 56 -3.66 -14.90 10.69
CA SER A 56 -3.98 -16.23 11.25
C SER A 56 -4.35 -16.18 12.74
N ASP A 57 -4.27 -15.00 13.36
CA ASP A 57 -4.63 -14.80 14.76
C ASP A 57 -6.17 -14.74 14.91
N PRO A 58 -6.78 -15.64 15.71
CA PRO A 58 -8.22 -15.68 15.90
C PRO A 58 -8.79 -14.50 16.72
N THR A 59 -7.92 -13.67 17.31
CA THR A 59 -8.31 -12.53 18.16
C THR A 59 -8.20 -11.17 17.46
N GLY A 60 -7.59 -11.12 16.27
CA GLY A 60 -7.36 -9.88 15.52
C GLY A 60 -7.74 -10.03 14.06
N ASP A 61 -8.85 -9.40 13.67
CA ASP A 61 -9.20 -9.16 12.28
C ASP A 61 -8.25 -8.09 11.73
N ALA A 62 -7.12 -8.53 11.19
CA ALA A 62 -6.15 -7.69 10.51
C ALA A 62 -5.83 -8.29 9.14
N TYR A 63 -5.59 -7.44 8.15
CA TYR A 63 -5.26 -7.83 6.79
C TYR A 63 -3.94 -7.17 6.41
N GLY A 64 -2.89 -7.96 6.30
CA GLY A 64 -1.52 -7.47 6.22
C GLY A 64 -0.79 -7.96 4.99
N PHE A 65 0.09 -7.10 4.47
CA PHE A 65 0.98 -7.46 3.38
C PHE A 65 2.36 -6.83 3.55
N VAL A 66 3.37 -7.50 3.01
CA VAL A 66 4.66 -6.90 2.69
C VAL A 66 4.69 -6.48 1.23
N THR A 67 5.32 -5.34 0.94
CA THR A 67 5.57 -4.94 -0.46
C THR A 67 6.60 -5.86 -1.11
N PRO A 68 6.63 -6.01 -2.45
CA PRO A 68 7.60 -6.87 -3.12
C PRO A 68 9.05 -6.42 -2.91
N SER A 69 9.27 -5.14 -2.65
CA SER A 69 10.57 -4.59 -2.24
C SER A 69 11.04 -5.03 -0.85
N GLY A 70 10.15 -5.62 -0.05
CA GLY A 70 10.38 -5.97 1.35
C GLY A 70 10.49 -4.78 2.31
N LYS A 71 10.33 -3.53 1.84
CA LYS A 71 10.55 -2.32 2.65
C LYS A 71 9.39 -1.96 3.58
N TRP A 72 8.17 -2.20 3.13
CA TRP A 72 6.97 -1.84 3.87
C TRP A 72 6.21 -3.09 4.30
N LEU A 73 5.83 -3.13 5.58
CA LEU A 73 4.75 -3.95 6.09
C LEU A 73 3.56 -3.03 6.29
N CYS A 74 2.44 -3.32 5.65
CA CYS A 74 1.21 -2.56 5.78
C CYS A 74 0.08 -3.46 6.28
N ALA A 75 -0.87 -2.87 6.97
CA ALA A 75 -2.06 -3.57 7.42
C ALA A 75 -3.30 -2.67 7.38
N ILE A 76 -4.44 -3.30 7.12
CA ILE A 76 -5.77 -2.78 7.38
C ILE A 76 -6.32 -3.51 8.60
N ILE A 77 -6.68 -2.77 9.64
CA ILE A 77 -7.16 -3.29 10.92
C ILE A 77 -8.58 -2.78 11.15
N PRO A 78 -9.61 -3.49 10.65
CA PRO A 78 -11.03 -3.16 10.84
C PRO A 78 -11.40 -2.79 12.29
N ALA A 79 -10.92 -3.57 13.26
CA ALA A 79 -11.20 -3.32 14.68
C ALA A 79 -10.73 -1.93 15.18
N MET A 80 -9.68 -1.38 14.55
CA MET A 80 -9.15 -0.05 14.85
C MET A 80 -9.59 1.01 13.83
N LYS A 81 -10.33 0.62 12.78
CA LYS A 81 -10.69 1.48 11.63
C LYS A 81 -9.48 2.24 11.08
N LEU A 82 -8.42 1.50 10.81
CA LEU A 82 -7.12 2.04 10.45
C LEU A 82 -6.49 1.26 9.31
N ALA A 83 -5.86 1.98 8.39
CA ALA A 83 -4.88 1.42 7.46
C ALA A 83 -3.53 2.12 7.68
N GLY A 84 -2.45 1.36 7.75
CA GLY A 84 -1.13 1.92 8.03
C GLY A 84 0.02 1.10 7.48
N CYS A 85 1.21 1.69 7.49
CA CYS A 85 2.44 1.07 7.05
C CYS A 85 3.60 1.40 8.00
N THR A 86 4.43 0.39 8.24
CA THR A 86 5.69 0.47 8.99
C THR A 86 6.84 -0.06 8.13
N SER A 87 8.07 0.18 8.56
CA SER A 87 9.25 -0.44 7.95
C SER A 87 9.25 -1.95 8.17
N HIS A 88 9.71 -2.72 7.19
CA HIS A 88 9.90 -4.15 7.28
C HIS A 88 11.39 -4.54 7.08
N PRO A 89 11.97 -5.44 7.92
CA PRO A 89 11.37 -6.07 9.09
C PRO A 89 10.99 -5.06 10.19
N THR A 90 9.99 -5.39 11.01
CA THR A 90 9.42 -4.46 12.00
C THR A 90 10.32 -4.30 13.22
N ALA A 91 11.25 -3.35 13.16
CA ALA A 91 12.02 -2.91 14.31
C ALA A 91 12.55 -1.49 14.07
N GLY A 92 11.98 -0.51 14.77
CA GLY A 92 12.54 0.85 14.81
C GLY A 92 11.74 1.89 14.00
N PRO A 93 12.39 3.00 13.62
CA PRO A 93 11.72 4.13 12.98
C PRO A 93 11.31 3.83 11.53
N LEU A 94 10.38 4.60 10.99
CA LEU A 94 9.87 4.41 9.63
C LEU A 94 10.99 4.55 8.57
N GLY A 95 12.04 5.32 8.87
CA GLY A 95 13.24 5.43 8.03
C GLY A 95 13.00 6.22 6.73
N VAL A 96 11.98 7.07 6.73
CA VAL A 96 11.61 7.92 5.59
C VAL A 96 12.09 9.35 5.85
N PRO A 97 12.79 10.00 4.90
CA PRO A 97 13.18 11.39 5.05
C PRO A 97 12.00 12.31 5.40
N GLY A 98 12.19 13.18 6.40
CA GLY A 98 11.18 14.14 6.85
C GLY A 98 10.17 13.59 7.87
N THR A 99 10.35 12.35 8.34
CA THR A 99 9.54 11.78 9.43
C THR A 99 9.78 12.57 10.73
N PRO A 100 8.73 13.05 11.41
CA PRO A 100 8.90 13.85 12.63
C PRO A 100 9.30 12.98 13.83
N GLN A 101 9.91 13.62 14.82
CA GLN A 101 9.98 13.05 16.17
C GLN A 101 8.68 13.36 16.91
N ILE A 102 8.02 12.32 17.40
CA ILE A 102 6.75 12.43 18.15
C ILE A 102 6.87 11.68 19.48
N ALA A 103 5.91 11.89 20.37
CA ALA A 103 5.92 11.28 21.70
C ALA A 103 6.11 9.75 21.59
N SER A 104 6.97 9.22 22.46
CA SER A 104 7.13 7.77 22.59
C SER A 104 5.94 7.20 23.37
N PRO A 105 5.38 6.05 22.96
CA PRO A 105 4.28 5.38 23.66
C PRO A 105 4.67 4.98 25.08
N ASP A 106 5.96 4.79 25.37
CA ASP A 106 6.47 4.37 26.68
C ASP A 106 6.74 5.56 27.62
N GLY A 107 6.35 6.79 27.24
CA GLY A 107 6.53 8.00 28.05
C GLY A 107 7.97 8.52 28.09
N GLY A 108 8.86 7.98 27.24
CA GLY A 108 10.24 8.42 27.08
C GLY A 108 10.39 9.70 26.24
N ALA A 109 11.64 10.03 25.90
CA ALA A 109 11.93 11.13 24.99
C ALA A 109 11.25 10.93 23.62
N PRO A 110 10.92 12.01 22.89
CA PRO A 110 10.40 11.90 21.53
C PRO A 110 11.31 11.03 20.65
N ALA A 111 10.68 10.15 19.87
CA ALA A 111 11.35 9.27 18.93
C ALA A 111 10.79 9.50 17.53
N GLU A 112 11.60 9.21 16.50
CA GLU A 112 11.12 9.23 15.11
C GLU A 112 9.93 8.28 14.95
N ALA A 113 8.89 8.72 14.25
CA ALA A 113 7.69 7.93 14.05
C ALA A 113 7.99 6.58 13.40
N ASN A 114 7.29 5.52 13.82
CA ASN A 114 7.44 4.17 13.26
C ASN A 114 6.24 3.68 12.45
N LEU A 115 5.18 4.48 12.38
CA LEU A 115 3.96 4.19 11.66
C LEU A 115 3.47 5.44 10.95
N ILE A 116 3.11 5.29 9.68
CA ILE A 116 2.24 6.23 8.95
C ILE A 116 0.88 5.56 8.77
N ALA A 117 -0.19 6.26 9.10
CA ALA A 117 -1.52 5.68 9.11
C ALA A 117 -2.59 6.68 8.67
N VAL A 118 -3.72 6.14 8.25
CA VAL A 118 -4.99 6.85 8.11
C VAL A 118 -6.06 6.10 8.90
N GLU A 119 -6.78 6.85 9.74
CA GLU A 119 -7.90 6.35 10.53
C GLU A 119 -9.21 6.89 9.94
N ALA A 120 -10.30 6.14 10.12
CA ALA A 120 -11.60 6.54 9.59
C ALA A 120 -12.02 7.95 10.06
N GLY A 121 -12.34 8.82 9.11
CA GLY A 121 -12.75 10.21 9.35
C GLY A 121 -11.64 11.16 9.81
N LYS A 122 -10.37 10.75 9.81
CA LYS A 122 -9.23 11.57 10.27
C LYS A 122 -8.25 11.87 9.14
N GLU A 123 -7.42 12.90 9.34
CA GLU A 123 -6.27 13.14 8.46
C GLU A 123 -5.22 12.04 8.64
N PRO A 124 -4.51 11.64 7.58
CA PRO A 124 -3.37 10.76 7.70
C PRO A 124 -2.29 11.39 8.59
N ASN A 125 -1.65 10.57 9.43
CA ASN A 125 -0.69 11.07 10.41
C ASN A 125 0.39 10.04 10.74
N PHE A 126 1.44 10.54 11.39
CA PHE A 126 2.47 9.70 11.99
C PHE A 126 2.09 9.28 13.40
N GLN A 127 2.45 8.06 13.76
CA GLN A 127 2.23 7.46 15.07
C GLN A 127 3.47 6.68 15.53
N ASN A 128 3.56 6.46 16.85
CA ASN A 128 4.55 5.58 17.45
C ASN A 128 3.84 4.46 18.20
N TRP A 129 4.03 3.22 17.75
CA TRP A 129 3.48 2.03 18.39
C TRP A 129 4.60 1.16 18.97
N ASN A 130 4.38 0.54 20.12
CA ASN A 130 5.32 -0.42 20.73
C ASN A 130 4.96 -1.89 20.44
N GLN A 131 4.01 -2.10 19.53
CA GLN A 131 3.49 -3.40 19.10
C GLN A 131 3.60 -3.53 17.58
N ALA A 132 3.65 -4.76 17.09
CA ALA A 132 3.67 -5.04 15.66
C ALA A 132 2.37 -4.56 15.01
N LEU A 133 2.49 -3.97 13.81
CA LEU A 133 1.33 -3.53 13.03
C LEU A 133 0.46 -4.71 12.56
N PHE A 134 1.11 -5.83 12.22
CA PHE A 134 0.44 -7.05 11.79
C PHE A 134 1.02 -8.25 12.56
N PRO A 135 0.18 -9.16 13.07
CA PRO A 135 0.66 -10.36 13.76
C PRO A 135 1.19 -11.40 12.77
N GLY A 136 2.39 -11.93 13.04
CA GLY A 136 2.97 -13.01 12.26
C GLY A 136 3.53 -12.57 10.90
N ASN A 137 3.58 -13.51 9.95
CA ASN A 137 4.14 -13.29 8.62
C ASN A 137 3.04 -12.85 7.66
N ALA A 138 3.20 -11.66 7.09
CA ALA A 138 2.31 -11.15 6.07
C ALA A 138 2.69 -11.67 4.67
N ASN A 139 1.71 -11.85 3.80
CA ASN A 139 1.94 -12.25 2.41
C ASN A 139 2.43 -11.07 1.57
N VAL A 140 3.11 -11.36 0.45
CA VAL A 140 3.53 -10.32 -0.48
C VAL A 140 2.33 -9.85 -1.29
N LEU A 141 2.03 -8.54 -1.28
CA LEU A 141 1.07 -7.93 -2.19
C LEU A 141 1.80 -7.50 -3.47
N PRO A 142 1.48 -8.05 -4.65
CA PRO A 142 2.20 -7.74 -5.89
C PRO A 142 2.12 -6.25 -6.27
N TYR A 143 3.08 -5.79 -7.08
CA TYR A 143 3.00 -4.46 -7.68
C TYR A 143 1.73 -4.31 -8.53
N ASP A 144 1.24 -3.08 -8.61
CA ASP A 144 0.08 -2.67 -9.39
C ASP A 144 -1.21 -3.38 -9.00
N THR A 145 -1.29 -3.82 -7.74
CA THR A 145 -2.48 -4.41 -7.13
C THR A 145 -2.95 -3.62 -5.91
N THR A 146 -4.23 -3.81 -5.57
CA THR A 146 -4.87 -3.15 -4.43
C THR A 146 -5.47 -4.18 -3.49
N LEU A 147 -5.13 -4.09 -2.20
CA LEU A 147 -5.88 -4.73 -1.13
C LEU A 147 -6.93 -3.74 -0.62
N ALA A 148 -8.20 -4.11 -0.75
CA ALA A 148 -9.32 -3.30 -0.27
C ALA A 148 -10.22 -4.13 0.64
N ILE A 149 -10.45 -3.64 1.86
CA ILE A 149 -11.30 -4.28 2.86
C ILE A 149 -11.78 -3.26 3.88
N ASP A 150 -13.04 -3.40 4.33
CA ASP A 150 -13.65 -2.59 5.39
C ASP A 150 -13.58 -1.06 5.18
N GLY A 151 -13.72 -0.61 3.92
CA GLY A 151 -13.69 0.81 3.57
C GLY A 151 -12.29 1.43 3.55
N PHE A 152 -11.24 0.62 3.58
CA PHE A 152 -9.87 1.03 3.33
C PHE A 152 -9.31 0.35 2.09
N SER A 153 -8.48 1.10 1.36
CA SER A 153 -7.79 0.62 0.17
C SER A 153 -6.30 0.94 0.24
N CYS A 154 -5.46 -0.08 0.11
CA CYS A 154 -4.01 0.05 0.02
C CYS A 154 -3.51 -0.50 -1.32
N ASN A 155 -2.84 0.32 -2.11
CA ASN A 155 -2.23 -0.10 -3.38
C ASN A 155 -0.71 -0.05 -3.31
N VAL A 156 -0.07 -0.98 -4.01
CA VAL A 156 1.38 -1.10 -4.05
C VAL A 156 1.87 -0.73 -5.44
N GLN A 157 2.71 0.30 -5.49
CA GLN A 157 3.42 0.73 -6.68
C GLN A 157 4.92 0.57 -6.44
N PHE A 158 5.70 0.53 -7.51
CA PHE A 158 7.15 0.54 -7.36
C PHE A 158 7.66 1.83 -6.69
N SER A 159 6.96 2.95 -6.94
CA SER A 159 7.27 4.22 -6.30
C SER A 159 6.94 4.27 -4.81
N GLY A 160 6.23 3.28 -4.27
CA GLY A 160 5.82 3.27 -2.86
C GLY A 160 4.46 2.61 -2.65
N VAL A 161 4.00 2.61 -1.41
CA VAL A 161 2.67 2.12 -1.03
C VAL A 161 1.77 3.29 -0.68
N SER A 162 0.51 3.23 -1.09
CA SER A 162 -0.48 4.25 -0.73
C SER A 162 -1.71 3.61 -0.12
N CYS A 163 -2.18 4.14 1.01
CA CYS A 163 -3.38 3.68 1.70
C CYS A 163 -4.35 4.84 1.91
N ARG A 164 -5.65 4.60 1.79
CA ARG A 164 -6.71 5.59 2.03
C ARG A 164 -7.90 4.97 2.77
N GLU A 165 -8.68 5.84 3.39
CA GLU A 165 -10.08 5.59 3.70
C GLU A 165 -10.94 5.93 2.47
N ASP A 166 -11.73 4.98 1.99
CA ASP A 166 -12.53 5.14 0.77
C ASP A 166 -13.69 6.14 0.93
N ALA A 167 -14.19 6.34 2.16
CA ALA A 167 -15.30 7.26 2.42
C ALA A 167 -14.91 8.74 2.32
N THR A 168 -13.64 9.07 2.56
CA THR A 168 -13.16 10.47 2.62
C THR A 168 -12.08 10.79 1.61
N ASP A 169 -11.59 9.79 0.87
CA ASP A 169 -10.40 9.85 0.00
C ASP A 169 -9.12 10.33 0.71
N LYS A 170 -9.15 10.45 2.04
CA LYS A 170 -7.99 10.79 2.85
C LYS A 170 -7.07 9.60 2.90
N GLY A 171 -5.78 9.84 2.73
CA GLY A 171 -4.80 8.78 2.68
C GLY A 171 -3.39 9.32 2.59
N PHE A 172 -2.45 8.40 2.51
CA PHE A 172 -1.04 8.73 2.39
C PHE A 172 -0.39 7.92 1.29
N THR A 173 0.78 8.38 0.88
CA THR A 173 1.74 7.62 0.07
C THR A 173 3.08 7.65 0.80
N VAL A 174 3.72 6.49 0.93
CA VAL A 174 5.05 6.38 1.53
C VAL A 174 6.00 5.62 0.60
N ALA A 175 7.21 6.17 0.48
CA ALA A 175 8.28 5.72 -0.38
C ALA A 175 9.62 5.85 0.35
N THR A 176 10.67 5.23 -0.20
CA THR A 176 12.03 5.37 0.35
C THR A 176 12.57 6.80 0.24
N SER A 177 12.07 7.57 -0.72
CA SER A 177 12.47 8.97 -0.97
C SER A 177 11.70 9.99 -0.12
N GLY A 178 10.60 9.59 0.52
CA GLY A 178 9.74 10.53 1.24
C GLY A 178 8.31 10.01 1.40
N TYR A 179 7.44 10.90 1.89
CA TYR A 179 6.02 10.64 2.06
C TYR A 179 5.19 11.85 1.63
N LYS A 180 3.89 11.62 1.45
CA LYS A 180 2.88 12.68 1.33
C LYS A 180 1.58 12.21 1.96
N PHE A 181 0.81 13.15 2.49
CA PHE A 181 -0.53 12.93 3.04
C PHE A 181 -1.59 13.02 1.95
N GLU A 182 -1.35 12.30 0.86
CA GLU A 182 -2.25 12.15 -0.27
C GLU A 182 -2.16 10.71 -0.77
N PHE A 183 -3.30 10.15 -1.16
CA PHE A 183 -3.34 8.84 -1.80
C PHE A 183 -2.88 8.94 -3.25
N THR A 184 -1.95 8.08 -3.67
CA THR A 184 -1.60 7.93 -5.09
C THR A 184 -2.36 6.73 -5.65
N PRO A 185 -3.30 6.92 -6.59
CA PRO A 185 -3.96 5.80 -7.25
C PRO A 185 -2.99 5.06 -8.16
N LEU A 186 -3.32 3.81 -8.49
CA LEU A 186 -2.65 3.08 -9.56
C LEU A 186 -2.85 3.84 -10.89
N PRO A 187 -1.83 3.90 -11.76
CA PRO A 187 -1.98 4.48 -13.09
C PRO A 187 -3.01 3.66 -13.87
N MET A 188 -4.16 4.25 -14.18
CA MET A 188 -5.12 3.60 -15.06
C MET A 188 -4.60 3.61 -16.49
N SER A 189 -4.49 2.43 -17.10
CA SER A 189 -4.37 2.30 -18.55
C SER A 189 -5.64 2.86 -19.18
N ILE A 190 -5.61 4.11 -19.62
CA ILE A 190 -6.70 4.68 -20.41
C ILE A 190 -6.83 3.81 -21.67
N PRO A 191 -8.01 3.22 -21.98
CA PRO A 191 -8.19 2.61 -23.28
C PRO A 191 -7.96 3.70 -24.32
N SER A 192 -6.88 3.59 -25.08
CA SER A 192 -6.61 4.50 -26.19
C SER A 192 -7.84 4.48 -27.09
N ALA A 193 -8.54 5.61 -27.18
CA ALA A 193 -9.50 5.83 -28.24
C ALA A 193 -8.79 5.45 -29.56
N GLY A 194 -9.36 4.50 -30.28
CA GLY A 194 -8.70 3.85 -31.40
C GLY A 194 -8.11 4.87 -32.39
N PRO A 195 -6.93 4.60 -32.99
CA PRO A 195 -6.37 5.52 -33.96
C PRO A 195 -7.31 5.63 -35.19
N PRO A 196 -7.47 6.81 -35.80
CA PRO A 196 -8.05 6.89 -37.14
C PRO A 196 -7.18 6.08 -38.14
N PRO A 197 -7.76 5.57 -39.23
CA PRO A 197 -7.09 4.63 -40.11
C PRO A 197 -5.79 5.20 -40.71
N ILE A 198 -4.79 4.34 -40.71
CA ILE A 198 -3.37 4.56 -41.02
C ILE A 198 -3.17 5.09 -42.45
N ALA A 199 -2.47 6.22 -42.58
CA ALA A 199 -1.69 6.53 -43.77
C ALA A 199 -0.22 6.09 -43.54
N PRO A 200 0.47 5.50 -44.52
CA PRO A 200 1.82 5.00 -44.32
C PRO A 200 2.85 6.13 -44.34
N THR A 201 3.87 5.99 -43.48
CA THR A 201 5.17 6.67 -43.53
C THR A 201 5.31 7.98 -42.73
N ALA A 202 5.64 7.83 -41.44
CA ALA A 202 6.85 8.38 -40.83
C ALA A 202 7.09 7.64 -39.51
N ALA A 203 8.33 7.24 -39.23
CA ALA A 203 8.70 6.58 -37.96
C ALA A 203 8.29 7.48 -36.77
N PRO A 204 7.55 6.97 -35.77
CA PRO A 204 7.17 7.78 -34.61
C PRO A 204 8.41 8.22 -33.86
N LEU A 205 8.47 9.51 -33.51
CA LEU A 205 9.49 10.07 -32.63
C LEU A 205 9.48 9.31 -31.29
N PRO A 206 10.65 8.89 -30.76
CA PRO A 206 10.73 8.00 -29.61
C PRO A 206 10.21 8.69 -28.35
N GLN A 207 9.16 8.08 -27.78
CA GLN A 207 8.47 8.52 -26.57
C GLN A 207 9.46 8.63 -25.40
N GLN A 208 9.55 9.83 -24.83
CA GLN A 208 10.23 10.03 -23.56
C GLN A 208 9.45 9.28 -22.47
N ALA A 209 10.17 8.65 -21.55
CA ALA A 209 9.61 7.87 -20.44
C ALA A 209 8.54 8.69 -19.69
N HIS A 210 7.28 8.28 -19.85
CA HIS A 210 6.17 8.85 -19.10
C HIS A 210 6.15 8.21 -17.71
N GLY A 211 6.87 8.82 -16.76
CA GLY A 211 6.54 8.77 -15.34
C GLY A 211 6.76 7.47 -14.54
N SER A 212 7.07 6.33 -15.18
CA SER A 212 7.45 5.11 -14.48
C SER A 212 8.88 4.70 -14.86
N ASN A 213 9.72 4.46 -13.86
CA ASN A 213 11.07 3.91 -14.04
C ASN A 213 11.05 2.42 -14.45
N GLN A 214 9.87 1.88 -14.81
CA GLN A 214 9.69 0.50 -15.22
C GLN A 214 9.61 0.42 -16.74
N CYS A 215 10.43 -0.45 -17.31
CA CYS A 215 10.58 -0.60 -18.74
C CYS A 215 9.79 -1.77 -19.32
N GLY A 216 8.99 -2.45 -18.49
CA GLY A 216 8.24 -3.66 -18.86
C GLY A 216 9.06 -4.94 -18.76
N PRO A 217 8.46 -6.10 -19.07
CA PRO A 217 9.06 -7.40 -18.80
C PRO A 217 10.13 -7.79 -19.84
N VAL A 218 11.22 -8.40 -19.37
CA VAL A 218 12.17 -9.21 -20.12
C VAL A 218 12.00 -10.67 -19.73
N THR A 219 12.24 -11.60 -20.64
CA THR A 219 12.07 -13.02 -20.36
C THR A 219 13.40 -13.62 -19.90
N TYR A 220 13.40 -14.30 -18.75
CA TYR A 220 14.51 -15.15 -18.35
C TYR A 220 14.67 -16.28 -19.38
N PRO A 221 15.80 -16.38 -20.10
CA PRO A 221 15.94 -17.39 -21.15
C PRO A 221 15.93 -18.83 -20.60
N GLU A 222 16.28 -19.01 -19.33
CA GLU A 222 16.33 -20.33 -18.68
C GLU A 222 14.98 -20.83 -18.19
N THR A 223 14.12 -19.93 -17.70
CA THR A 223 12.85 -20.31 -17.09
C THR A 223 11.64 -19.94 -17.95
N GLY A 224 11.84 -19.12 -19.00
CA GLY A 224 10.77 -18.54 -19.80
C GLY A 224 9.87 -17.57 -19.02
N LYS A 225 10.20 -17.27 -17.75
CA LYS A 225 9.40 -16.40 -16.90
C LYS A 225 9.67 -14.94 -17.22
N PRO A 226 8.66 -14.08 -17.18
CA PRO A 226 8.87 -12.64 -17.27
C PRO A 226 9.63 -12.13 -16.03
N ALA A 227 10.37 -11.05 -16.22
CA ALA A 227 11.04 -10.27 -15.20
C ALA A 227 10.86 -8.80 -15.55
N THR A 228 10.32 -7.98 -14.68
CA THR A 228 10.18 -6.55 -14.93
C THR A 228 11.53 -5.85 -14.84
N VAL A 229 11.89 -5.10 -15.89
CA VAL A 229 13.09 -4.26 -15.89
C VAL A 229 12.78 -2.93 -15.27
N VAL A 230 13.61 -2.50 -14.33
CA VAL A 230 13.42 -1.26 -13.60
C VAL A 230 14.71 -0.46 -13.51
N ILE A 231 14.65 0.82 -13.85
CA ILE A 231 15.76 1.76 -13.73
C ILE A 231 15.68 2.41 -12.35
N VAL A 232 16.44 1.89 -11.41
CA VAL A 232 16.44 2.36 -10.01
C VAL A 232 17.09 3.74 -9.88
N LYS A 233 18.11 4.01 -10.69
CA LYS A 233 18.88 5.25 -10.63
C LYS A 233 19.40 5.62 -12.01
N GLY A 234 19.45 6.91 -12.30
CA GLY A 234 20.00 7.45 -13.53
C GLY A 234 18.96 7.82 -14.59
N THR A 235 19.43 8.22 -15.77
CA THR A 235 18.59 8.69 -16.88
C THR A 235 18.60 7.71 -18.06
N LEU A 236 18.87 6.43 -17.78
CA LEU A 236 18.92 5.38 -18.79
C LEU A 236 17.58 5.26 -19.53
N ARG A 237 17.60 4.88 -20.79
CA ARG A 237 16.36 4.60 -21.53
C ARG A 237 15.94 3.15 -21.35
N CYS A 238 14.65 2.89 -21.56
CA CYS A 238 14.10 1.55 -21.40
C CYS A 238 14.57 0.54 -22.45
N ASP A 239 14.80 0.98 -23.69
CA ASP A 239 15.41 0.16 -24.74
C ASP A 239 16.86 -0.18 -24.43
N GLU A 240 17.61 0.77 -23.86
CA GLU A 240 18.99 0.57 -23.41
C GLU A 240 19.03 -0.42 -22.23
N ALA A 241 18.14 -0.26 -21.24
CA ALA A 241 18.01 -1.16 -20.09
C ALA A 241 17.67 -2.59 -20.50
N HIS A 242 16.72 -2.75 -21.43
CA HIS A 242 16.33 -4.06 -21.99
C HIS A 242 17.45 -4.70 -22.78
N THR A 243 18.13 -3.93 -23.63
CA THR A 243 19.27 -4.41 -24.42
C THR A 243 20.41 -4.87 -23.52
N MET A 244 20.73 -4.08 -22.49
CA MET A 244 21.76 -4.41 -21.50
C MET A 244 21.41 -5.70 -20.74
N LEU A 245 20.20 -5.82 -20.18
CA LEU A 245 19.80 -7.02 -19.43
C LEU A 245 19.72 -8.26 -20.33
N THR A 246 19.24 -8.12 -21.57
CA THR A 246 19.24 -9.21 -22.55
C THR A 246 20.67 -9.68 -22.84
N LYS A 247 21.62 -8.76 -22.94
CA LYS A 247 23.05 -9.07 -23.11
C LYS A 247 23.63 -9.76 -21.87
N TYR A 248 23.29 -9.30 -20.67
CA TYR A 248 23.63 -9.99 -19.42
C TYR A 248 23.11 -11.44 -19.43
N PHE A 249 21.84 -11.66 -19.77
CA PHE A 249 21.23 -12.99 -19.79
C PHE A 249 21.83 -13.95 -20.81
N THR A 250 22.33 -13.44 -21.93
CA THR A 250 22.88 -14.24 -23.03
C THR A 250 24.39 -14.45 -22.94
N GLY A 251 25.13 -13.50 -22.35
CA GLY A 251 26.59 -13.50 -22.31
C GLY A 251 27.21 -13.95 -20.99
N ARG A 252 26.45 -14.00 -19.89
CA ARG A 252 26.98 -14.34 -18.57
C ARG A 252 27.50 -15.77 -18.48
N ASP A 253 28.63 -15.93 -17.80
CA ASP A 253 29.03 -17.23 -17.29
C ASP A 253 28.20 -17.57 -16.04
N LYS A 254 27.61 -18.76 -16.02
CA LYS A 254 26.67 -19.18 -14.96
C LYS A 254 27.38 -19.59 -13.66
N SER A 255 28.70 -19.73 -13.70
CA SER A 255 29.51 -20.10 -12.54
C SER A 255 29.98 -18.90 -11.71
N GLU A 256 29.83 -17.68 -12.22
CA GLU A 256 30.26 -16.46 -11.54
C GLU A 256 29.05 -15.66 -10.98
N PRO A 257 29.11 -15.24 -9.70
CA PRO A 257 28.05 -14.45 -9.05
C PRO A 257 27.99 -13.00 -9.53
N GLU A 258 29.08 -12.54 -10.15
CA GLU A 258 29.29 -11.22 -10.69
C GLU A 258 29.74 -11.36 -12.14
N TYR A 259 29.20 -10.51 -13.00
CA TYR A 259 29.54 -10.49 -14.41
C TYR A 259 29.60 -9.05 -14.88
N SER A 260 30.78 -8.67 -15.39
CA SER A 260 31.03 -7.32 -15.87
C SER A 260 31.17 -7.31 -17.39
N PHE A 261 30.45 -6.41 -18.05
CA PHE A 261 30.47 -6.27 -19.51
C PHE A 261 30.14 -4.83 -19.93
N ASP A 262 30.83 -4.30 -20.94
CA ASP A 262 30.57 -2.96 -21.51
C ASP A 262 30.44 -1.81 -20.47
N GLY A 263 31.23 -1.85 -19.40
CA GLY A 263 31.18 -0.85 -18.32
C GLY A 263 30.02 -1.01 -17.32
N TRP A 264 29.27 -2.12 -17.43
CA TRP A 264 28.28 -2.55 -16.45
C TRP A 264 28.85 -3.64 -15.56
N GLU A 265 28.64 -3.51 -14.26
CA GLU A 265 28.86 -4.56 -13.26
C GLU A 265 27.49 -5.08 -12.81
N CYS A 266 27.19 -6.33 -13.17
CA CYS A 266 25.94 -6.99 -12.82
C CYS A 266 26.18 -8.11 -11.82
N ARG A 267 25.45 -8.09 -10.72
CA ARG A 267 25.51 -9.12 -9.67
C ARG A 267 24.16 -9.80 -9.52
N LEU A 268 24.21 -11.13 -9.35
CA LEU A 268 23.14 -11.84 -8.65
C LEU A 268 23.35 -11.55 -7.16
N ALA A 269 22.47 -10.75 -6.55
CA ALA A 269 22.58 -10.48 -5.12
C ALA A 269 22.33 -11.79 -4.33
N GLY A 270 23.41 -12.35 -3.79
CA GLY A 270 23.40 -13.47 -2.85
C GLY A 270 23.85 -12.99 -1.47
N ASP A 271 22.90 -12.53 -0.65
CA ASP A 271 22.95 -12.63 0.80
C ASP A 271 21.70 -13.42 1.23
N PRO A 272 21.75 -14.36 2.20
CA PRO A 272 20.68 -15.32 2.49
C PRO A 272 19.29 -14.72 2.77
N GLU A 273 19.20 -13.45 3.12
CA GLU A 273 17.94 -12.72 3.25
C GLU A 273 17.31 -12.37 1.88
N SER A 274 18.14 -12.06 0.88
CA SER A 274 17.72 -11.76 -0.51
C SER A 274 17.34 -13.01 -1.31
N ALA A 275 17.84 -14.18 -0.92
CA ALA A 275 17.45 -15.47 -1.50
C ALA A 275 16.04 -15.92 -1.08
N GLN A 276 15.50 -15.40 0.03
CA GLN A 276 14.18 -15.77 0.56
C GLN A 276 13.02 -14.99 -0.08
N ILE A 277 13.31 -13.89 -0.78
CA ILE A 277 12.32 -12.93 -1.33
C ILE A 277 12.16 -12.99 -2.87
N GLY A 278 12.80 -13.94 -3.55
CA GLY A 278 12.55 -14.20 -4.98
C GLY A 278 13.23 -13.20 -5.92
N TYR A 279 14.53 -13.42 -6.15
CA TYR A 279 15.38 -12.96 -7.27
C TYR A 279 15.37 -11.46 -7.64
N THR A 280 16.52 -10.79 -7.56
CA THR A 280 16.73 -9.45 -8.16
C THR A 280 18.14 -9.38 -8.73
N ILE A 281 18.27 -9.31 -10.06
CA ILE A 281 19.55 -8.98 -10.71
C ILE A 281 19.77 -7.49 -10.51
N ASN A 282 20.98 -7.08 -10.12
CA ASN A 282 21.34 -5.67 -9.98
C ASN A 282 22.55 -5.36 -10.85
N CYS A 283 22.37 -4.41 -11.78
CA CYS A 283 23.37 -3.93 -12.70
C CYS A 283 23.64 -2.46 -12.45
N THR A 284 24.91 -2.09 -12.30
CA THR A 284 25.33 -0.69 -12.15
C THR A 284 26.40 -0.36 -13.17
N ASP A 285 26.37 0.85 -13.73
CA ASP A 285 27.44 1.33 -14.62
C ASP A 285 28.34 2.38 -13.94
N ASP A 286 29.45 2.71 -14.61
CA ASP A 286 30.40 3.73 -14.15
C ASP A 286 29.80 5.15 -14.02
N ASN A 287 28.67 5.41 -14.70
CA ASN A 287 27.96 6.68 -14.63
C ASN A 287 26.99 6.75 -13.44
N GLY A 288 26.87 5.67 -12.66
CA GLY A 288 25.99 5.55 -11.51
C GLY A 288 24.52 5.29 -11.89
N ASN A 289 24.25 4.84 -13.11
CA ASN A 289 22.97 4.26 -13.49
C ASN A 289 22.82 2.89 -12.83
N THR A 290 21.62 2.57 -12.35
CA THR A 290 21.31 1.30 -11.72
C THR A 290 20.04 0.71 -12.32
N VAL A 291 20.12 -0.54 -12.77
CA VAL A 291 19.02 -1.29 -13.38
C VAL A 291 18.84 -2.60 -12.64
N VAL A 292 17.59 -2.96 -12.37
CA VAL A 292 17.25 -4.24 -11.75
C VAL A 292 16.26 -5.03 -12.61
N ALA A 293 16.36 -6.36 -12.53
CA ALA A 293 15.36 -7.29 -13.07
C ALA A 293 14.74 -8.09 -11.93
N GLN A 294 13.41 -7.98 -11.77
CA GLN A 294 12.63 -8.64 -10.73
C GLN A 294 11.57 -9.55 -11.36
N PRO A 295 11.32 -10.77 -10.86
CA PRO A 295 10.31 -11.67 -11.41
C PRO A 295 8.88 -11.12 -11.34
#